data_AF-A0A1H6Z8M5-F1
#
_entry.id   AF-A0A1H6Z8M5-F1
#
_cell.length_a   1.000
_cell.length_b   1.000
_cell.length_c   1.000
_cell.angle_alpha   90.00
_cell.angle_beta   90.00
_cell.angle_gamma   90.00
#
_symmetry.space_group_name_H-M   'P 1'
#
loop_
_entity.id
_entity.type
_entity.pdbx_description
1 polymer ?
#
loop_
_entity_poly.entity_id
_entity_poly.type
_entity_poly.pdbx_seq_one_letter_code
_entity_poly.pdbx_strand_id
1 'polypeptide(L)'
;MCCKCARNWASASCLGGPLGQGYLAGKLPLDAQAGFDGTTDLRKTFPRFSREVMKANQPTLDFLKTFGEKKGATRAQIALAWLMAQKPWIVPIPGTTNLDHSRENLSSINVNLTPEDLREIEAAFAKITVHGGRMDAKQMDQIGKD
;
A
#
# COMPACT_ATOMS: atom_id res chain seq x y z
N MET A 1 12.46 -3.11 13.33
CA MET A 1 12.16 -3.36 11.91
C MET A 1 12.64 -4.76 11.52
N CYS A 2 11.74 -5.74 11.58
CA CYS A 2 11.89 -7.09 11.09
C CYS A 2 12.00 -7.08 9.56
N CYS A 3 13.02 -7.74 9.00
CA CYS A 3 13.22 -7.83 7.55
C CYS A 3 12.01 -8.39 6.79
N LYS A 4 11.17 -9.21 7.42
CA LYS A 4 9.94 -9.72 6.80
C LYS A 4 8.83 -8.67 6.77
N CYS A 5 8.65 -7.92 7.86
CA CYS A 5 7.68 -6.82 7.92
C CYS A 5 8.04 -5.70 6.94
N ALA A 6 9.31 -5.25 6.93
CA ALA A 6 9.78 -4.24 6.00
C ALA A 6 9.58 -4.69 4.54
N ARG A 7 9.84 -5.97 4.23
CA ARG A 7 9.58 -6.53 2.89
C ARG A 7 8.10 -6.60 2.55
N ASN A 8 7.23 -7.01 3.46
CA ASN A 8 5.78 -7.05 3.23
C ASN A 8 5.22 -5.64 2.99
N TRP A 9 5.64 -4.68 3.80
CA TRP A 9 5.20 -3.29 3.69
C TRP A 9 5.80 -2.60 2.45
N ALA A 10 7.11 -2.72 2.21
CA ALA A 10 7.75 -2.22 1.00
C ALA A 10 7.24 -2.93 -0.26
N SER A 11 6.81 -4.19 -0.16
CA SER A 11 6.10 -4.84 -1.27
C SER A 11 4.79 -4.12 -1.51
N ALA A 12 4.00 -3.86 -0.48
CA ALA A 12 2.74 -3.14 -0.57
C ALA A 12 2.88 -1.70 -1.06
N SER A 13 3.96 -0.98 -0.73
CA SER A 13 4.13 0.45 -1.02
C SER A 13 5.15 0.83 -2.10
N CYS A 14 6.18 0.03 -2.37
CA CYS A 14 7.32 0.52 -3.16
C CYS A 14 7.28 0.27 -4.69
N LEU A 15 6.13 0.10 -5.38
CA LEU A 15 6.06 0.52 -6.81
C LEU A 15 4.73 1.20 -7.12
N GLY A 16 4.86 2.45 -7.60
CA GLY A 16 3.75 3.34 -7.98
C GLY A 16 3.32 4.33 -6.90
N GLY A 17 4.18 4.61 -5.92
CA GLY A 17 3.96 5.61 -4.87
C GLY A 17 3.49 5.03 -3.53
N PRO A 18 3.49 5.85 -2.46
CA PRO A 18 3.42 5.39 -1.06
C PRO A 18 2.15 4.59 -0.69
N LEU A 19 1.09 4.68 -1.51
CA LEU A 19 -0.18 3.98 -1.32
C LEU A 19 -0.37 2.74 -2.22
N GLY A 20 0.67 2.31 -2.93
CA GLY A 20 0.61 1.14 -3.80
C GLY A 20 -0.41 1.30 -4.94
N GLN A 21 -0.38 2.45 -5.63
CA GLN A 21 -1.31 2.78 -6.74
C GLN A 21 -2.80 2.75 -6.33
N GLY A 22 -3.08 3.17 -5.10
CA GLY A 22 -4.44 3.22 -4.54
C GLY A 22 -4.89 1.92 -3.86
N TYR A 23 -4.08 0.86 -3.91
CA TYR A 23 -4.38 -0.40 -3.23
C TYR A 23 -4.56 -0.22 -1.71
N LEU A 24 -3.60 0.44 -1.05
CA LEU A 24 -3.61 0.61 0.41
C LEU A 24 -4.73 1.53 0.91
N ALA A 25 -5.30 2.37 0.04
CA ALA A 25 -6.48 3.15 0.38
C ALA A 25 -7.75 2.27 0.52
N GLY A 26 -7.73 1.05 -0.05
CA GLY A 26 -8.83 0.10 0.02
C GLY A 26 -10.10 0.54 -0.73
N LYS A 27 -9.93 1.38 -1.77
CA LYS A 27 -11.03 1.88 -2.63
C LYS A 27 -11.17 1.09 -3.94
N LEU A 28 -10.27 0.15 -4.22
CA LEU A 28 -10.32 -0.70 -5.42
C LEU A 28 -11.23 -1.92 -5.16
N PRO A 29 -12.11 -2.30 -6.10
CA PRO A 29 -12.92 -3.51 -5.98
C PRO A 29 -12.04 -4.77 -6.10
N LEU A 30 -12.54 -5.92 -5.63
CA LEU A 30 -11.79 -7.18 -5.65
C LEU A 30 -11.37 -7.65 -7.05
N ASP A 31 -12.09 -7.23 -8.08
CA ASP A 31 -11.84 -7.51 -9.49
C ASP A 31 -11.33 -6.28 -10.25
N ALA A 32 -10.66 -5.35 -9.56
CA ALA A 32 -10.19 -4.08 -10.14
C ALA A 32 -9.42 -4.24 -11.46
N GLN A 33 -8.64 -5.32 -11.61
CA GLN A 33 -7.93 -5.62 -12.84
C GLN A 33 -8.85 -5.74 -14.06
N ALA A 34 -10.06 -6.27 -13.91
CA ALA A 34 -11.02 -6.37 -15.01
C ALA A 34 -11.44 -4.98 -15.51
N GLY A 35 -11.51 -3.98 -14.63
CA GLY A 35 -11.92 -2.60 -14.94
C GLY A 35 -10.81 -1.69 -15.48
N PHE A 36 -9.53 -2.08 -15.40
CA PHE A 36 -8.43 -1.26 -15.96
C PHE A 36 -8.40 -1.33 -17.50
N ASP A 37 -8.04 -0.22 -18.12
CA ASP A 37 -7.86 -0.10 -19.56
C ASP A 37 -6.71 -0.99 -20.04
N GLY A 38 -6.98 -1.86 -21.02
CA GLY A 38 -6.00 -2.84 -21.48
C GLY A 38 -4.87 -2.29 -22.33
N THR A 39 -4.95 -1.03 -22.76
CA THR A 39 -3.99 -0.41 -23.69
C THR A 39 -3.09 0.62 -23.02
N THR A 40 -3.61 1.32 -22.01
CA THR A 40 -2.96 2.47 -21.39
C THR A 40 -2.67 2.27 -19.90
N ASP A 41 -3.34 1.33 -19.23
CA ASP A 41 -3.18 1.11 -17.79
C ASP A 41 -2.38 -0.17 -17.50
N LEU A 42 -1.10 0.00 -17.16
CA LEU A 42 -0.20 -1.11 -16.82
C LEU A 42 -0.69 -1.96 -15.64
N ARG A 43 -1.56 -1.41 -14.77
CA ARG A 43 -2.17 -2.18 -13.67
C ARG A 43 -2.99 -3.36 -14.18
N LYS A 44 -3.42 -3.33 -15.44
CA LYS A 44 -4.07 -4.47 -16.10
C LYS A 44 -3.20 -5.72 -16.08
N THR A 45 -1.88 -5.61 -16.18
CA THR A 45 -0.97 -6.76 -16.26
C THR A 45 -0.38 -7.15 -14.90
N PHE A 46 -0.47 -6.28 -13.89
CA PHE A 46 0.17 -6.53 -12.60
C PHE A 46 -0.53 -7.64 -11.81
N PRO A 47 0.17 -8.73 -11.44
CA PRO A 47 -0.43 -9.85 -10.72
C PRO A 47 -1.12 -9.45 -9.41
N ARG A 48 -0.68 -8.37 -8.76
CA ARG A 48 -1.28 -7.86 -7.52
C ARG A 48 -2.75 -7.48 -7.62
N PHE A 49 -3.20 -7.04 -8.79
CA PHE A 49 -4.59 -6.63 -8.99
C PHE A 49 -5.50 -7.77 -9.46
N SER A 50 -4.94 -8.98 -9.65
CA SER A 50 -5.76 -10.17 -9.90
C SER A 50 -6.66 -10.46 -8.70
N ARG A 51 -7.84 -11.01 -8.97
CA ARG A 51 -8.86 -11.27 -7.95
C ARG A 51 -8.34 -12.17 -6.84
N GLU A 52 -7.58 -13.20 -7.21
CA GLU A 52 -7.01 -14.19 -6.31
C GLU A 52 -6.01 -13.54 -5.36
N VAL A 53 -5.14 -12.67 -5.90
CA VAL A 53 -4.13 -11.97 -5.09
C VAL A 53 -4.74 -10.88 -4.22
N MET A 54 -5.71 -10.11 -4.74
CA MET A 54 -6.42 -9.12 -3.95
C MET A 54 -7.13 -9.78 -2.76
N LYS A 55 -7.78 -10.92 -2.98
CA LYS A 55 -8.40 -11.72 -1.91
C LYS A 55 -7.35 -12.25 -0.92
N ALA A 56 -6.22 -12.76 -1.40
CA ALA A 56 -5.15 -13.27 -0.53
C ALA A 56 -4.54 -12.16 0.35
N ASN A 57 -4.47 -10.93 -0.16
CA ASN A 57 -3.93 -9.78 0.55
C ASN A 57 -4.97 -8.98 1.36
N GLN A 58 -6.26 -9.37 1.31
CA GLN A 58 -7.35 -8.73 2.04
C GLN A 58 -7.05 -8.50 3.55
N PRO A 59 -6.38 -9.43 4.28
CA PRO A 59 -6.00 -9.20 5.67
C PRO A 59 -5.18 -7.92 5.91
N THR A 60 -4.43 -7.46 4.90
CA THR A 60 -3.69 -6.19 4.96
C THR A 60 -4.65 -5.00 5.06
N LEU A 61 -5.67 -4.98 4.20
CA LEU A 61 -6.66 -3.89 4.14
C LEU A 61 -7.59 -3.91 5.36
N ASP A 62 -7.89 -5.10 5.87
CA ASP A 62 -8.70 -5.30 7.07
C ASP A 62 -7.96 -4.80 8.31
N PHE A 63 -6.68 -5.17 8.47
CA PHE A 63 -5.86 -4.64 9.55
C PHE A 63 -5.76 -3.11 9.50
N LEU A 64 -5.46 -2.53 8.34
CA LEU A 64 -5.39 -1.07 8.19
C LEU A 64 -6.74 -0.39 8.47
N LYS A 65 -7.86 -1.06 8.16
CA LYS A 65 -9.20 -0.55 8.49
C LYS A 65 -9.39 -0.49 10.00
N THR A 66 -9.22 -1.61 10.69
CA THR A 66 -9.44 -1.71 12.14
C THR A 66 -8.47 -0.83 12.91
N PHE A 67 -7.20 -0.78 12.49
CA PHE A 67 -6.21 0.09 13.11
C PHE A 67 -6.50 1.57 12.84
N GLY A 68 -6.97 1.90 11.63
CA GLY A 68 -7.45 3.23 11.28
C GLY A 68 -8.61 3.68 12.16
N GLU A 69 -9.62 2.82 12.35
CA GLU A 69 -10.77 3.08 13.24
C GLU A 69 -10.32 3.40 14.67
N LYS A 70 -9.36 2.63 15.22
CA LYS A 70 -8.75 2.89 16.55
C LYS A 70 -8.09 4.27 16.65
N LYS A 71 -7.55 4.79 15.54
CA LYS A 71 -6.85 6.08 15.48
C LYS A 71 -7.70 7.23 14.94
N GLY A 72 -8.96 6.98 14.57
CA GLY A 72 -9.78 7.96 13.88
C GLY A 72 -9.20 8.39 12.52
N ALA A 73 -8.50 7.48 11.84
CA ALA A 73 -7.76 7.74 10.61
C ALA A 73 -8.14 6.76 9.50
N THR A 74 -8.02 7.18 8.25
CA THR A 74 -8.27 6.30 7.10
C THR A 74 -7.09 5.35 6.87
N ARG A 75 -7.30 4.28 6.11
CA ARG A 75 -6.22 3.34 5.72
C ARG A 75 -5.05 4.06 5.04
N ALA A 76 -5.37 5.01 4.15
CA ALA A 76 -4.37 5.81 3.45
C ALA A 76 -3.55 6.65 4.43
N GLN A 77 -4.21 7.24 5.44
CA GLN A 77 -3.55 8.01 6.47
C GLN A 77 -2.64 7.17 7.36
N ILE A 78 -3.10 5.99 7.81
CA ILE A 78 -2.25 5.05 8.55
C ILE A 78 -1.04 4.65 7.71
N ALA A 79 -1.24 4.39 6.42
CA ALA A 79 -0.15 3.99 5.53
C ALA A 79 0.91 5.09 5.37
N LEU A 80 0.49 6.33 5.15
CA LEU A 80 1.39 7.47 5.02
C LEU A 80 2.08 7.83 6.34
N ALA A 81 1.34 7.83 7.46
CA ALA A 81 1.88 8.11 8.78
C ALA A 81 2.92 7.06 9.20
N TRP A 82 2.65 5.78 8.94
CA TRP A 82 3.61 4.71 9.19
C TRP A 82 4.89 4.90 8.37
N LEU A 83 4.77 5.29 7.10
CA LEU A 83 5.92 5.52 6.23
C LEU A 83 6.80 6.68 6.72
N MET A 84 6.20 7.81 7.13
CA MET A 84 6.91 8.94 7.72
C MET A 84 7.57 8.57 9.06
N ALA A 85 6.96 7.68 9.85
CA ALA A 85 7.52 7.23 11.12
C ALA A 85 8.79 6.36 10.98
N GLN A 86 9.12 5.85 9.79
CA GLN A 86 10.27 4.96 9.62
C GLN A 86 11.62 5.67 9.78
N LYS A 87 11.73 6.92 9.29
CA LYS A 87 12.91 7.78 9.43
C LYS A 87 12.47 9.25 9.36
N PRO A 88 13.13 10.15 10.11
CA PRO A 88 12.75 11.57 10.16
C PRO A 88 12.89 12.31 8.82
N TRP A 89 13.65 11.77 7.87
CA TRP A 89 13.85 12.35 6.53
C TRP A 89 12.96 11.74 5.43
N ILE A 90 12.03 10.83 5.78
CA ILE A 90 11.12 10.26 4.79
C ILE A 90 9.92 11.20 4.61
N VAL A 91 9.83 11.78 3.42
CA VAL A 91 8.69 12.60 2.99
C VAL A 91 7.97 11.88 1.84
N PRO A 92 6.77 11.30 2.07
CA PRO A 92 6.02 10.66 1.01
C PRO A 92 5.48 11.72 0.04
N ILE A 93 5.53 11.42 -1.27
CA ILE A 93 4.94 12.25 -2.32
C ILE A 93 3.74 11.47 -2.90
N PRO A 94 2.56 11.54 -2.26
CA PRO A 94 1.38 10.84 -2.76
C PRO A 94 0.83 11.57 -3.99
N GLY A 95 0.82 10.90 -5.14
CA GLY A 95 0.18 11.40 -6.35
C GLY A 95 -1.34 11.28 -6.29
N THR A 96 -2.05 12.35 -6.63
CA THR A 96 -3.51 12.35 -6.83
C THR A 96 -3.91 13.51 -7.74
N THR A 97 -4.95 13.31 -8.55
CA THR A 97 -5.62 14.38 -9.33
C THR A 97 -6.90 14.88 -8.65
N ASN A 98 -7.34 14.21 -7.58
CA ASN A 98 -8.55 14.53 -6.82
C ASN A 98 -8.20 15.36 -5.56
N LEU A 99 -8.91 16.46 -5.35
CA LEU A 99 -8.67 17.40 -4.24
C LEU A 99 -8.99 16.79 -2.87
N ASP A 100 -10.03 15.99 -2.74
CA ASP A 100 -10.41 15.36 -1.47
C ASP A 100 -9.39 14.29 -1.07
N HIS A 101 -8.85 13.54 -2.04
CA HIS A 101 -7.71 12.65 -1.78
C HIS A 101 -6.47 13.43 -1.33
N SER A 102 -6.23 14.62 -1.89
CA SER A 102 -5.12 15.47 -1.46
C SER A 102 -5.28 15.88 0.01
N ARG A 103 -6.48 16.35 0.39
CA ARG A 103 -6.81 16.70 1.79
C ARG A 103 -6.70 15.50 2.74
N GLU A 104 -7.20 14.33 2.31
CA GLU A 104 -7.10 13.07 3.05
C GLU A 104 -5.63 12.72 3.32
N ASN A 105 -4.79 12.75 2.27
CA ASN A 105 -3.37 12.44 2.35
C ASN A 105 -2.60 13.44 3.23
N LEU A 106 -2.89 14.75 3.11
CA LEU A 106 -2.27 15.78 3.94
C LEU A 106 -2.58 15.58 5.42
N SER A 107 -3.81 15.19 5.74
CA SER A 107 -4.25 14.95 7.12
C SER A 107 -3.50 13.79 7.81
N SER A 108 -2.77 12.96 7.05
CA SER A 108 -1.92 11.89 7.61
C SER A 108 -0.83 12.41 8.54
N ILE A 109 -0.38 13.67 8.38
CA ILE A 109 0.62 14.29 9.26
C ILE A 109 0.13 14.44 10.71
N ASN A 110 -1.19 14.45 10.91
CA ASN A 110 -1.82 14.59 12.22
C ASN A 110 -2.01 13.24 12.93
N VAL A 111 -1.71 12.13 12.24
CA VAL A 111 -1.82 10.79 12.83
C VAL A 111 -0.55 10.50 13.62
N ASN A 112 -0.66 10.60 14.94
CA ASN A 112 0.45 10.26 15.84
C ASN A 112 0.50 8.76 16.11
N LEU A 113 1.57 8.10 15.64
CA LEU A 113 1.86 6.69 15.91
C LEU A 113 2.89 6.58 17.03
N THR A 114 2.50 6.00 18.15
CA THR A 114 3.41 5.76 19.28
C THR A 114 4.34 4.58 19.00
N PRO A 115 5.42 4.39 19.79
CA PRO A 115 6.26 3.20 19.68
C PRO A 115 5.47 1.88 19.82
N GLU A 116 4.42 1.86 20.65
CA GLU A 116 3.52 0.72 20.83
C GLU A 116 2.71 0.44 19.56
N ASP A 117 2.18 1.48 18.93
CA ASP A 117 1.47 1.37 17.65
C ASP A 117 2.36 0.78 16.56
N LEU A 118 3.61 1.27 16.46
CA LEU A 118 4.56 0.76 15.49
C LEU A 118 4.87 -0.72 15.71
N ARG A 119 4.98 -1.15 16.98
CA ARG A 119 5.15 -2.57 17.33
C ARG A 119 3.91 -3.41 17.00
N GLU A 120 2.71 -2.89 17.22
CA GLU A 120 1.45 -3.55 16.86
C GLU A 120 1.35 -3.75 15.34
N ILE A 121 1.62 -2.70 14.57
CA ILE A 121 1.67 -2.77 13.10
C ILE A 121 2.73 -3.78 12.66
N GLU A 122 3.94 -3.73 13.22
CA GLU A 122 5.02 -4.65 12.88
C GLU A 122 4.66 -6.12 13.17
N ALA A 123 4.05 -6.39 14.32
CA ALA A 123 3.61 -7.72 14.71
C ALA A 123 2.48 -8.26 13.84
N ALA A 124 1.54 -7.41 13.43
CA ALA A 124 0.45 -7.78 12.53
C ALA A 124 0.98 -8.13 11.14
N PHE A 125 1.78 -7.24 10.55
CA PHE A 125 2.33 -7.43 9.21
C PHE A 125 3.38 -8.55 9.12
N ALA A 126 4.03 -8.94 10.22
CA ALA A 126 4.90 -10.11 10.26
C ALA A 126 4.14 -11.44 10.03
N LYS A 127 2.85 -11.48 10.38
CA LYS A 127 1.97 -12.65 10.22
C LYS A 127 1.30 -12.71 8.86
N ILE A 128 1.17 -11.58 8.17
CA ILE A 128 0.55 -11.49 6.85
C ILE A 128 1.58 -11.88 5.79
N THR A 129 1.19 -12.73 4.84
CA THR A 129 2.00 -12.99 3.63
C THR A 129 1.42 -12.15 2.50
N VAL A 130 2.27 -11.32 1.88
CA VAL A 130 1.86 -10.49 0.75
C VAL A 130 2.13 -11.23 -0.55
N HIS A 131 1.11 -11.35 -1.38
CA HIS A 131 1.12 -12.04 -2.66
C HIS A 131 1.12 -11.05 -3.84
N GLY A 132 1.62 -11.49 -4.99
CA GLY A 132 1.63 -10.74 -6.25
C GLY A 132 2.80 -9.77 -6.39
N GLY A 133 3.55 -10.00 -7.47
CA GLY A 133 4.60 -9.10 -7.94
C GLY A 133 4.04 -7.79 -8.50
N ARG A 134 4.96 -6.84 -8.67
CA ARG A 134 4.65 -5.47 -9.11
C ARG A 134 4.59 -5.35 -10.64
N MET A 135 5.16 -6.32 -11.33
CA MET A 135 5.21 -6.50 -12.77
C MET A 135 5.05 -7.99 -13.05
N ASP A 136 4.58 -8.34 -14.23
CA ASP A 136 4.61 -9.74 -14.66
C ASP A 136 6.06 -10.20 -14.95
N ALA A 137 6.25 -11.50 -15.14
CA ALA A 137 7.59 -12.06 -15.37
C ALA A 137 8.25 -11.51 -16.64
N LYS A 138 7.47 -11.16 -17.68
CA LYS A 138 7.99 -10.62 -18.94
C LYS A 138 8.48 -9.18 -18.76
N GLN A 139 7.73 -8.37 -18.02
CA GLN A 139 8.08 -7.00 -17.67
C GLN A 139 9.30 -6.96 -16.76
N MET A 140 9.42 -7.88 -15.79
CA MET A 140 10.61 -7.98 -14.94
C MET A 140 11.87 -8.35 -15.72
N ASP A 141 11.76 -9.20 -16.75
CA ASP A 141 12.87 -9.59 -17.63
C ASP A 141 13.36 -8.46 -18.55
N GLN A 142 12.59 -7.37 -18.68
CA GLN A 142 12.98 -6.20 -19.49
C GLN A 142 13.76 -5.16 -18.70
N ILE A 143 13.82 -5.26 -17.38
CA ILE A 143 14.46 -4.25 -16.52
C ILE A 143 15.97 -4.49 -16.47
N GLY A 144 16.77 -3.50 -16.87
CA GLY A 144 18.23 -3.55 -16.80
C GLY A 144 18.92 -4.20 -18.00
N LYS A 145 18.25 -4.23 -19.16
CA LYS A 145 18.81 -4.66 -20.46
C LYS A 145 19.42 -3.50 -21.27
N ASP A 146 19.86 -2.45 -20.59
CA ASP A 146 20.45 -1.25 -21.16
C ASP A 146 21.98 -1.33 -21.15
#